data_AF-A0A1I4QZT5-F1
#
_entry.id   AF-A0A1I4QZT5-F1
#
_cell.length_a   1.000
_cell.length_b   1.000
_cell.length_c   1.000
_cell.angle_alpha   90.00
_cell.angle_beta   90.00
_cell.angle_gamma   90.00
#
_symmetry.space_group_name_H-M   'P 1'
#
loop_
_entity.id
_entity.type
_entity.pdbx_description
1 polymer ?
#
loop_
_entity_poly.entity_id
_entity_poly.type
_entity_poly.pdbx_seq_one_letter_code
_entity_poly.pdbx_strand_id
1 'polypeptide(L)'
;MVPVGKIIRAHGVRGGVKVYPYGESFEAREEGESLFILTDEGYRPLTLRRIQRQHRCWILTFVEITDRNRAESLIGAELFVPERELPETGEGEYYYYQLIGLDVVSQEGDYLGTLTGIIETGANDV
;
A
#
# COMPACT_ATOMS: atom_id res chain seq x y z
N MET A 1 5.32 3.25 -7.28
CA MET A 1 4.09 3.26 -6.45
C MET A 1 4.05 1.95 -5.72
N VAL A 2 3.73 1.95 -4.42
CA VAL A 2 3.72 0.75 -3.58
C VAL A 2 2.29 0.55 -3.05
N PRO A 3 1.70 -0.65 -3.17
CA PRO A 3 0.37 -0.92 -2.65
C PRO A 3 0.40 -0.99 -1.12
N VAL A 4 -0.56 -0.33 -0.48
CA VAL A 4 -0.65 -0.17 0.99
C VAL A 4 -1.93 -0.72 1.59
N GLY A 5 -2.88 -1.13 0.74
CA GLY A 5 -4.11 -1.76 1.19
C GLY A 5 -5.13 -1.95 0.08
N LYS A 6 -6.21 -2.65 0.39
CA LYS A 6 -7.27 -3.00 -0.56
C LYS A 6 -8.63 -2.55 -0.06
N ILE A 7 -9.42 -1.92 -0.93
CA ILE A 7 -10.80 -1.56 -0.64
C ILE A 7 -11.64 -2.84 -0.66
N ILE A 8 -12.26 -3.18 0.47
CA ILE A 8 -13.02 -4.42 0.63
C ILE A 8 -14.54 -4.20 0.69
N ARG A 9 -14.99 -2.97 0.98
CA ARG A 9 -16.43 -2.64 1.03
C ARG A 9 -16.65 -1.12 1.01
N ALA A 10 -17.79 -0.68 0.50
CA ALA A 10 -18.30 0.67 0.78
C ALA A 10 -18.77 0.81 2.24
N HIS A 11 -18.65 2.02 2.79
CA HIS A 11 -19.01 2.37 4.16
C HIS A 11 -19.89 3.63 4.19
N GLY A 12 -21.12 3.49 4.71
CA GLY A 12 -22.10 4.58 4.76
C GLY A 12 -22.59 5.01 3.37
N VAL A 13 -23.12 6.24 3.30
CA VAL A 13 -23.67 6.84 2.06
C VAL A 13 -22.82 8.00 1.51
N ARG A 14 -21.88 8.52 2.30
CA ARG A 14 -21.03 9.67 1.97
C ARG A 14 -19.67 9.28 1.37
N GLY A 15 -19.65 8.18 0.60
CA GLY A 15 -18.44 7.74 -0.10
C GLY A 15 -17.31 7.17 0.76
N GLY A 16 -17.60 6.74 2.00
CA GLY A 16 -16.61 6.03 2.80
C GLY A 16 -16.27 4.67 2.21
N VAL A 17 -15.04 4.24 2.38
CA VAL A 17 -14.56 2.90 1.99
C VAL A 17 -13.92 2.21 3.19
N LYS A 18 -14.18 0.91 3.32
CA LYS A 18 -13.49 0.04 4.26
C LYS A 18 -12.31 -0.59 3.55
N VAL A 19 -11.14 -0.43 4.14
CA VAL A 19 -9.85 -0.84 3.58
C VAL A 19 -9.19 -1.87 4.49
N TYR A 20 -8.69 -2.95 3.89
CA TYR A 20 -7.79 -3.88 4.56
C TYR A 20 -6.34 -3.37 4.37
N PRO A 21 -5.59 -3.10 5.45
CA PRO A 21 -4.22 -2.62 5.36
C PRO A 21 -3.25 -3.73 4.91
N TYR A 22 -2.20 -3.35 4.21
CA TYR A 22 -0.99 -4.17 4.08
C TYR A 22 0.00 -3.67 5.13
N GLY A 23 0.45 -4.57 6.03
CA GLY A 23 1.27 -4.17 7.17
C GLY A 23 0.64 -3.04 8.01
N GLU A 24 1.45 -2.04 8.34
CA GLU A 24 1.08 -0.89 9.19
C GLU A 24 0.90 0.41 8.38
N SER A 25 0.67 0.33 7.06
CA SER A 25 0.76 1.46 6.14
C SER A 25 -0.19 2.66 6.39
N PHE A 26 -1.17 2.53 7.28
CA PHE A 26 -2.13 3.58 7.61
C PHE A 26 -1.97 4.17 9.02
N GLU A 27 -1.05 3.65 9.84
CA GLU A 27 -0.95 4.09 11.24
C GLU A 27 -0.47 5.54 11.40
N ALA A 28 0.45 5.98 10.54
CA ALA A 28 1.01 7.33 10.56
C ALA A 28 0.33 8.31 9.57
N ARG A 29 -0.75 7.89 8.90
CA ARG A 29 -1.39 8.68 7.84
C ARG A 29 -2.35 9.72 8.41
N GLU A 30 -2.37 10.90 7.81
CA GLU A 30 -3.12 12.07 8.28
C GLU A 30 -4.11 12.63 7.24
N GLU A 31 -5.10 13.38 7.71
CA GLU A 31 -6.05 14.06 6.82
C GLU A 31 -5.31 15.10 5.95
N GLY A 32 -5.64 15.14 4.65
CA GLY A 32 -5.00 15.99 3.65
C GLY A 32 -3.94 15.27 2.80
N GLU A 33 -3.45 14.11 3.24
CA GLU A 33 -2.50 13.32 2.45
C GLU A 33 -3.14 12.70 1.20
N SER A 34 -2.32 12.41 0.19
CA SER A 34 -2.77 11.76 -1.04
C SER A 34 -2.47 10.26 -1.01
N LEU A 35 -3.51 9.46 -1.28
CA LEU A 35 -3.36 8.07 -1.69
C LEU A 35 -3.68 7.95 -3.17
N PHE A 36 -3.30 6.86 -3.82
CA PHE A 36 -3.51 6.68 -5.25
C PHE A 36 -4.29 5.40 -5.53
N ILE A 37 -5.11 5.41 -6.58
CA ILE A 37 -5.71 4.21 -7.16
C ILE A 37 -5.19 4.03 -8.58
N LEU A 38 -5.05 2.78 -9.03
CA LEU A 38 -4.74 2.48 -10.42
C LEU A 38 -6.03 2.47 -11.26
N THR A 39 -5.99 3.19 -12.39
CA THR A 39 -7.06 3.25 -13.39
C THR A 39 -6.49 2.98 -14.78
N ASP A 40 -7.34 2.88 -15.80
CA ASP A 40 -6.89 2.72 -17.20
C ASP A 40 -6.04 3.91 -17.70
N GLU A 41 -6.19 5.08 -17.10
CA GLU A 41 -5.40 6.29 -17.39
C GLU A 41 -4.15 6.40 -16.49
N GLY A 42 -3.89 5.39 -15.66
CA GLY A 42 -2.77 5.35 -14.71
C GLY A 42 -3.18 5.66 -13.27
N TYR A 43 -2.20 6.10 -12.46
CA TYR A 43 -2.43 6.37 -11.05
C TYR A 43 -3.16 7.69 -10.84
N ARG A 44 -4.33 7.62 -10.22
CA ARG A 44 -5.15 8.78 -9.89
C ARG A 44 -5.05 9.10 -8.39
N PRO A 45 -4.76 10.36 -8.00
CA PRO A 45 -4.73 10.76 -6.61
C PRO A 45 -6.14 10.83 -6.01
N LEU A 46 -6.22 10.48 -4.73
CA LEU A 46 -7.36 10.62 -3.84
C LEU A 46 -6.90 11.32 -2.56
N THR A 47 -7.50 12.46 -2.24
CA THR A 47 -7.15 13.26 -1.07
C THR A 47 -7.87 12.71 0.15
N LEU A 48 -7.12 12.25 1.14
CA LEU A 48 -7.64 11.66 2.36
C LEU A 48 -8.37 12.72 3.18
N ARG A 49 -9.68 12.60 3.31
CA ARG A 49 -10.52 13.54 4.07
C ARG A 49 -10.68 13.13 5.52
N ARG A 50 -10.72 11.83 5.79
CA ARG A 50 -10.85 11.27 7.13
C ARG A 50 -10.34 9.85 7.13
N ILE A 51 -9.65 9.48 8.20
CA ILE A 51 -9.12 8.15 8.44
C ILE A 51 -9.53 7.68 9.84
N GLN A 52 -9.99 6.45 9.96
CA GLN A 52 -10.39 5.88 11.24
C GLN A 52 -10.13 4.38 11.29
N ARG A 53 -9.39 3.94 12.31
CA ARG A 53 -9.17 2.51 12.57
C ARG A 53 -10.47 1.84 13.02
N GLN A 54 -10.76 0.67 12.44
CA GLN A 54 -11.87 -0.19 12.81
C GLN A 54 -11.40 -1.66 12.86
N HIS A 55 -10.99 -2.10 14.05
CA HIS A 55 -10.37 -3.41 14.28
C HIS A 55 -9.12 -3.62 13.40
N ARG A 56 -9.15 -4.64 12.54
CA ARG A 56 -8.08 -4.99 11.57
C ARG A 56 -8.21 -4.25 10.24
N CYS A 57 -9.11 -3.29 10.13
CA CYS A 57 -9.38 -2.53 8.92
C CYS A 57 -9.39 -1.03 9.23
N TRP A 58 -9.47 -0.24 8.17
CA TRP A 58 -9.60 1.21 8.22
C TRP A 58 -10.86 1.66 7.48
N ILE A 59 -11.49 2.71 7.97
CA ILE A 59 -12.52 3.45 7.24
C ILE A 59 -11.86 4.73 6.75
N LEU A 60 -11.78 4.88 5.43
CA LEU A 60 -11.25 6.07 4.78
C LEU A 60 -12.39 6.79 4.06
N THR A 61 -12.34 8.12 4.06
CA THR A 61 -13.14 8.95 3.17
C THR A 61 -12.20 9.84 2.39
N PHE A 62 -12.56 10.12 1.13
CA PHE A 62 -11.75 10.92 0.23
C PHE A 62 -12.55 12.12 -0.27
N VAL A 63 -11.87 13.18 -0.70
CA VAL A 63 -12.53 14.37 -1.27
C VAL A 63 -13.26 14.01 -2.57
N GLU A 64 -12.69 13.12 -3.37
CA GLU A 64 -13.14 12.76 -4.72
C GLU A 64 -14.24 11.70 -4.72
N ILE A 65 -14.36 10.94 -3.63
CA ILE A 65 -15.34 9.85 -3.44
C ILE A 65 -16.44 10.35 -2.51
N THR A 66 -17.48 10.91 -3.10
CA THR A 66 -18.52 11.67 -2.37
C THR A 66 -19.79 10.87 -2.08
N ASP A 67 -19.98 9.73 -2.75
CA ASP A 67 -21.20 8.94 -2.68
C ASP A 67 -20.92 7.44 -2.65
N ARG A 68 -21.93 6.69 -2.23
CA ARG A 68 -21.86 5.23 -2.09
C ARG A 68 -21.55 4.52 -3.39
N ASN A 69 -22.12 4.95 -4.51
CA ASN A 69 -21.97 4.26 -5.79
C ASN A 69 -20.52 4.31 -6.27
N ARG A 70 -19.85 5.47 -6.11
CA ARG A 70 -18.41 5.60 -6.37
C ARG A 70 -17.59 4.72 -5.45
N ALA A 71 -17.91 4.69 -4.15
CA ALA A 71 -17.22 3.81 -3.21
C ALA A 71 -17.38 2.33 -3.55
N GLU A 72 -18.57 1.93 -4.02
CA GLU A 72 -18.86 0.55 -4.47
C GLU A 72 -18.10 0.19 -5.76
N SER A 73 -17.98 1.12 -6.70
CA SER A 73 -17.18 0.89 -7.93
C SER A 73 -15.69 0.66 -7.67
N LEU A 74 -15.20 1.04 -6.49
CA LEU A 74 -13.80 0.89 -6.10
C LEU A 74 -13.56 -0.36 -5.23
N ILE A 75 -14.59 -1.17 -4.96
CA ILE A 75 -14.42 -2.42 -4.23
C ILE A 75 -13.49 -3.35 -5.03
N GLY A 76 -12.44 -3.83 -4.37
CA GLY A 76 -11.40 -4.64 -4.98
C GLY A 76 -10.18 -3.83 -5.46
N ALA A 77 -10.29 -2.51 -5.59
CA ALA A 77 -9.16 -1.66 -5.94
C ALA A 77 -8.14 -1.57 -4.79
N GLU A 78 -6.88 -1.44 -5.17
CA GLU A 78 -5.78 -1.21 -4.24
C GLU A 78 -5.50 0.29 -4.10
N LEU A 79 -5.05 0.67 -2.90
CA LEU A 79 -4.54 1.98 -2.60
C LEU A 79 -3.01 1.95 -2.62
N PHE A 80 -2.42 3.00 -3.17
CA PHE A 80 -0.99 3.10 -3.40
C PHE A 80 -0.44 4.40 -2.82
N VAL A 81 0.87 4.40 -2.57
CA VAL A 81 1.67 5.57 -2.19
C VAL A 81 2.93 5.65 -3.04
N PRO A 82 3.52 6.85 -3.25
CA PRO A 82 4.84 6.97 -3.83
C PRO A 82 5.88 6.26 -2.97
N GLU A 83 6.86 5.62 -3.61
CA GLU A 83 7.91 4.89 -2.89
C GLU A 83 8.72 5.80 -1.95
N ARG A 84 8.97 7.04 -2.39
CA ARG A 84 9.61 8.11 -1.63
C ARG A 84 8.87 8.57 -0.36
N GLU A 85 7.61 8.15 -0.18
CA GLU A 85 6.82 8.47 1.02
C GLU A 85 6.82 7.32 2.03
N LEU A 86 7.51 6.22 1.72
CA LEU A 86 7.87 5.25 2.73
C LEU A 86 9.04 5.83 3.53
N PRO A 87 9.19 5.47 4.82
CA PRO A 87 10.35 5.90 5.59
C PRO A 87 11.64 5.59 4.82
N GLU A 88 12.72 6.34 5.06
CA GLU A 88 14.00 5.92 4.50
C GLU A 88 14.47 4.68 5.26
N THR A 89 14.83 3.63 4.53
CA THR A 89 15.61 2.54 5.09
C THR A 89 17.05 2.99 5.30
N GLY A 90 17.65 2.61 6.43
CA GLY A 90 19.08 2.85 6.66
C GLY A 90 19.95 2.11 5.64
N GLU A 91 21.24 2.45 5.55
CA GLU A 91 22.20 1.69 4.72
C GLU A 91 22.11 0.19 5.04
N GLY A 92 21.62 -0.61 4.09
CA GLY A 92 21.50 -2.06 4.24
C GLY A 92 20.10 -2.58 4.62
N GLU A 93 19.09 -1.72 4.77
CA GLU A 93 17.71 -2.15 4.99
C GLU A 93 16.90 -2.07 3.68
N TYR A 94 16.17 -3.14 3.35
CA TYR A 94 15.34 -3.23 2.16
C TYR A 94 13.89 -3.48 2.57
N TYR A 95 12.95 -2.76 1.96
CA TYR A 95 11.54 -2.97 2.22
C TYR A 95 11.04 -4.27 1.57
N TYR A 96 10.08 -4.94 2.23
CA TYR A 96 9.46 -6.20 1.80
C TYR A 96 8.90 -6.20 0.37
N TYR A 97 8.58 -5.03 -0.19
CA TYR A 97 8.07 -4.89 -1.57
C TYR A 97 9.19 -4.82 -2.64
N GLN A 98 10.45 -4.59 -2.24
CA GLN A 98 11.60 -4.51 -3.15
C GLN A 98 12.15 -5.90 -3.53
N LEU A 99 11.69 -6.98 -2.89
CA LEU A 99 12.21 -8.34 -3.11
C LEU A 99 11.27 -9.24 -3.92
N ILE A 100 10.14 -8.75 -4.41
CA ILE A 100 9.24 -9.52 -5.28
C ILE A 100 9.50 -9.13 -6.74
N GLY A 101 10.22 -9.99 -7.46
CA GLY A 101 10.38 -9.91 -8.92
C GLY A 101 11.72 -9.40 -9.45
N LEU A 102 12.76 -9.31 -8.61
CA LEU A 102 14.12 -9.00 -9.06
C LEU A 102 14.92 -10.27 -9.38
N ASP A 103 15.64 -10.18 -10.49
CA ASP A 103 16.60 -11.15 -10.98
C ASP A 103 17.92 -11.04 -10.21
N VAL A 104 18.38 -12.13 -9.60
CA VAL A 104 19.65 -12.19 -8.84
C VAL A 104 20.78 -12.51 -9.80
N VAL A 105 21.81 -11.67 -9.83
CA VAL A 105 23.05 -11.89 -10.58
C VAL A 105 24.25 -11.89 -9.64
N SER A 106 25.20 -12.80 -9.86
CA SER A 106 26.45 -12.87 -9.09
C SER A 106 27.40 -11.72 -9.45
N GLN A 107 28.41 -11.43 -8.62
CA GLN A 107 29.46 -10.45 -8.94
C GLN A 107 30.31 -10.83 -10.16
N GLU A 108 30.19 -12.06 -10.64
CA GLU A 108 30.87 -12.58 -11.83
C GLU A 108 29.98 -12.51 -13.09
N GLY A 109 28.74 -12.02 -12.95
CA GLY A 109 27.82 -11.77 -14.06
C GLY A 109 26.88 -12.93 -14.39
N ASP A 110 26.87 -14.00 -13.59
CA ASP A 110 26.01 -15.16 -13.81
C ASP A 110 24.60 -14.94 -13.23
N TYR A 111 23.59 -15.32 -14.01
CA TYR A 111 22.19 -15.29 -13.60
C TYR A 111 21.89 -16.44 -12.62
N LEU A 112 21.50 -16.11 -11.39
CA LEU A 112 21.29 -17.08 -10.29
C LEU A 112 19.81 -17.33 -9.98
N GLY A 113 18.88 -16.63 -10.63
CA GLY A 113 17.42 -16.83 -10.51
C GLY A 113 16.69 -15.74 -9.71
N THR A 114 15.39 -15.93 -9.45
CA THR A 114 14.52 -14.95 -8.77
C THR A 114 14.40 -15.27 -7.27
N LEU A 115 14.59 -14.28 -6.40
CA LEU A 115 14.58 -14.45 -4.94
C LEU A 115 13.14 -14.64 -4.41
N THR A 116 12.82 -15.81 -3.86
CA THR A 116 11.43 -16.17 -3.46
C THR A 116 11.11 -16.01 -1.96
N GLY A 117 12.00 -15.39 -1.18
CA GLY A 117 11.77 -15.00 0.22
C GLY A 117 12.90 -15.41 1.17
N ILE A 118 12.96 -14.74 2.33
CA ILE A 118 13.81 -15.11 3.47
C ILE A 118 12.90 -15.25 4.72
N ILE A 119 13.17 -16.29 5.51
CA ILE A 119 12.50 -16.58 6.79
C ILE A 119 13.24 -15.80 7.88
N GLU A 120 12.52 -15.01 8.68
CA GLU A 120 13.09 -14.34 9.85
C GLU A 120 13.40 -15.36 10.95
N THR A 121 14.68 -15.59 11.23
CA THR A 121 15.12 -16.19 12.49
C THR A 121 15.46 -15.07 13.47
N GLY A 122 14.59 -14.89 14.46
CA GLY A 122 14.77 -13.89 15.51
C GLY A 122 16.02 -14.17 16.35
N ALA A 123 16.81 -13.11 16.53
CA ALA A 123 17.98 -12.98 17.39
C ALA A 123 19.27 -13.65 16.89
N ASN A 124 20.05 -12.81 16.19
CA ASN A 124 21.40 -12.95 15.61
C ASN A 124 21.50 -13.72 14.30
N ASP A 125 22.17 -13.16 13.29
CA ASP A 125 23.12 -13.89 12.43
C ASP A 125 23.94 -12.97 11.50
N VAL A 126 25.06 -13.56 11.05
CA VAL A 126 26.15 -13.07 10.15
C VAL A 126 25.75 -13.18 8.69
#